data_AF-A0A9X3PWZ7-F1
#
_entry.id   AF-A0A9X3PWZ7-F1
#
_cell.length_a   1.000
_cell.length_b   1.000
_cell.length_c   1.000
_cell.angle_alpha   90.00
_cell.angle_beta   90.00
_cell.angle_gamma   90.00
#
_symmetry.space_group_name_H-M   'P 1'
#
loop_
_entity.id
_entity.type
_entity.pdbx_description
1 polymer ?
#
loop_
_entity_poly.entity_id
_entity_poly.type
_entity_poly.pdbx_seq_one_letter_code
_entity_poly.pdbx_strand_id
1 'polypeptide(L)'
;SAYTGLQRGIKYLSNLNMVLALSLLGFLLFLGPTRFIMDLFTSTLGSYLQHLPSMSLNLKPFEDSTWIHDWTLFYWAWWIAWAPFVGMFIARISKGRTIREFVLGVLLVPTLFCALWFSVFGGTAISLEMVD
;
A
#
# COMPACT_ATOMS: atom_id res chain seq x y z
N SER A 1 -2.43 10.83 -34.28
CA SER A 1 -1.54 9.67 -34.53
C SER A 1 -0.72 9.28 -33.31
N ALA A 2 -0.08 10.24 -32.62
CA ALA A 2 0.68 9.96 -31.38
C ALA A 2 -0.19 9.56 -30.17
N TYR A 3 -1.42 10.09 -30.05
CA TYR A 3 -2.30 9.85 -28.89
C TYR A 3 -2.83 8.41 -28.79
N THR A 4 -3.22 7.80 -29.91
CA THR A 4 -3.75 6.42 -29.96
C THR A 4 -2.68 5.36 -29.77
N GLY A 5 -1.45 5.60 -30.23
CA GLY A 5 -0.28 4.74 -29.97
C GLY A 5 0.14 4.76 -28.50
N LEU A 6 0.16 5.95 -27.88
CA LEU A 6 0.48 6.13 -26.47
C LEU A 6 -0.53 5.46 -25.54
N GLN A 7 -1.84 5.60 -25.81
CA GLN A 7 -2.86 4.99 -24.96
C GLN A 7 -2.81 3.46 -24.98
N ARG A 8 -2.49 2.85 -26.14
CA ARG A 8 -2.23 1.41 -26.23
C ARG A 8 -0.93 1.04 -25.49
N GLY A 9 0.14 1.81 -25.66
CA GLY A 9 1.40 1.62 -24.95
C GLY A 9 1.24 1.64 -23.43
N ILE A 10 0.58 2.66 -22.88
CA ILE A 10 0.29 2.78 -21.45
C ILE A 10 -0.52 1.59 -20.94
N LYS A 11 -1.52 1.12 -21.71
CA LYS A 11 -2.30 -0.06 -21.33
C LYS A 11 -1.44 -1.32 -21.25
N TYR A 12 -0.58 -1.55 -22.24
CA TYR A 12 0.34 -2.70 -22.22
C TYR A 12 1.34 -2.61 -21.07
N LEU A 13 1.96 -1.44 -20.86
CA LEU A 13 2.89 -1.20 -19.75
C LEU A 13 2.21 -1.37 -18.39
N SER A 14 1.00 -0.85 -18.22
CA SER A 14 0.23 -1.01 -16.98
C SER A 14 -0.12 -2.48 -16.71
N ASN A 15 -0.56 -3.22 -17.72
CA ASN A 15 -0.85 -4.65 -17.59
C ASN A 15 0.42 -5.46 -17.28
N LEU A 16 1.53 -5.18 -17.97
CA LEU A 16 2.82 -5.82 -17.70
C LEU A 16 3.30 -5.51 -16.28
N ASN A 17 3.19 -4.25 -15.83
CA ASN A 17 3.54 -3.86 -14.47
C ASN A 17 2.70 -4.64 -13.43
N MET A 18 1.39 -4.80 -13.66
CA MET A 18 0.54 -5.60 -12.78
C MET A 18 0.97 -7.07 -12.75
N VAL A 19 1.26 -7.67 -13.91
CA VAL A 19 1.74 -9.06 -13.99
C VAL A 19 3.08 -9.21 -13.27
N LEU A 20 4.02 -8.29 -13.49
CA LEU A 20 5.34 -8.31 -12.85
C LEU A 20 5.22 -8.13 -11.33
N ALA A 21 4.41 -7.18 -10.88
CA ALA A 21 4.20 -6.94 -9.45
C ALA A 21 3.58 -8.16 -8.76
N LEU A 22 2.55 -8.77 -9.35
CA LEU A 22 1.93 -9.98 -8.81
C LEU A 22 2.86 -11.19 -8.88
N SER A 23 3.67 -11.30 -9.94
CA SER A 23 4.67 -12.37 -10.06
C SER A 23 5.77 -12.23 -9.01
N LEU A 24 6.22 -11.01 -8.74
CA LEU A 24 7.24 -10.73 -7.71
C LEU A 24 6.69 -10.98 -6.30
N LEU A 25 5.46 -10.53 -6.04
CA LEU A 25 4.78 -10.84 -4.77
C LEU A 25 4.63 -12.35 -4.59
N GLY A 26 4.17 -13.06 -5.62
CA GLY A 26 4.05 -14.53 -5.58
C GLY A 26 5.41 -15.23 -5.38
N PHE A 27 6.43 -14.78 -6.10
CA PHE A 27 7.79 -15.29 -5.99
C PHE A 27 8.29 -15.23 -4.54
N LEU A 28 8.25 -14.05 -3.90
CA LEU A 28 8.69 -13.90 -2.51
C LEU A 28 7.77 -14.63 -1.53
N LEU A 29 6.46 -14.65 -1.80
CA LEU A 29 5.50 -15.32 -0.92
C LEU A 29 5.74 -16.83 -0.84
N PHE A 30 6.04 -17.48 -1.96
CA PHE A 30 6.19 -18.94 -2.04
C PHE A 30 7.63 -19.43 -1.89
N LEU A 31 8.62 -18.65 -2.32
CA LEU A 31 10.05 -19.02 -2.22
C LEU A 31 10.74 -18.40 -1.00
N GLY A 32 10.15 -17.37 -0.40
CA GLY A 32 10.58 -16.83 0.89
C GLY A 32 10.01 -17.63 2.07
N PRO A 33 10.19 -17.15 3.31
CA PRO A 33 9.70 -17.84 4.50
C PRO A 33 8.19 -17.63 4.67
N THR A 34 7.38 -18.35 3.89
CA THR A 34 5.91 -18.18 3.82
C THR A 34 5.24 -18.20 5.19
N ARG A 35 5.64 -19.12 6.08
CA ARG A 35 5.07 -19.21 7.44
C ARG A 35 5.29 -17.92 8.23
N PHE A 36 6.55 -17.45 8.25
CA PHE A 36 6.92 -16.20 8.91
C PHE A 36 6.15 -15.00 8.33
N ILE A 37 6.02 -14.93 7.00
CA ILE A 37 5.29 -13.86 6.32
C ILE A 37 3.80 -13.86 6.72
N MET A 38 3.17 -15.03 6.80
CA MET A 38 1.74 -15.14 7.18
C MET A 38 1.50 -14.79 8.65
N ASP A 39 2.41 -15.21 9.53
CA ASP A 39 2.37 -14.85 10.95
C ASP A 39 2.57 -13.34 11.13
N LEU A 40 3.53 -12.76 10.41
CA LEU A 40 3.79 -11.31 10.40
C LEU A 40 2.59 -10.54 9.87
N PHE A 41 1.98 -10.98 8.75
CA PHE A 41 0.79 -10.35 8.18
C PHE A 41 -0.37 -10.30 9.16
N THR A 42 -0.67 -11.44 9.80
CA THR A 42 -1.78 -11.53 10.77
C THR A 42 -1.50 -10.67 12.02
N SER A 43 -0.28 -10.73 12.54
CA SER A 43 0.16 -9.96 13.70
C SER A 43 0.15 -8.45 13.43
N THR A 44 0.72 -8.01 12.32
CA THR A 44 0.81 -6.58 11.95
C THR A 44 -0.55 -5.99 11.64
N LEU A 45 -1.46 -6.75 11.02
CA LEU A 45 -2.86 -6.32 10.86
C LEU A 45 -3.54 -6.07 12.20
N GLY A 46 -3.43 -7.02 13.13
CA GLY A 46 -4.00 -6.88 14.48
C GLY A 46 -3.40 -5.69 15.23
N SER A 47 -2.07 -5.57 15.20
CA SER A 47 -1.34 -4.47 15.83
C SER A 47 -1.70 -3.11 15.23
N TYR A 48 -1.85 -3.02 13.90
CA TYR A 48 -2.26 -1.80 13.22
C TYR A 48 -3.63 -1.33 13.71
N LEU A 49 -4.62 -2.23 13.80
CA LEU A 49 -5.95 -1.90 14.30
C LEU A 49 -5.93 -1.43 15.76
N GLN A 50 -5.11 -2.06 16.59
CA GLN A 50 -4.98 -1.71 18.01
C GLN A 50 -4.35 -0.32 18.21
N HIS A 51 -3.30 -0.01 17.45
CA HIS A 51 -2.51 1.22 17.61
C HIS A 51 -2.94 2.36 16.68
N LEU A 52 -3.95 2.15 15.83
CA LEU A 52 -4.43 3.16 14.88
C LEU A 52 -4.75 4.50 15.57
N PRO A 53 -5.52 4.55 16.69
CA PRO A 53 -5.82 5.82 17.34
C PRO A 53 -4.56 6.52 17.86
N SER A 54 -3.68 5.77 18.53
CA SER A 54 -2.46 6.35 19.12
C SER A 54 -1.48 6.85 18.04
N MET A 55 -1.33 6.12 16.93
CA MET A 55 -0.49 6.55 15.81
C MET A 55 -1.09 7.75 15.07
N SER A 56 -2.42 7.80 14.91
CA SER A 56 -3.09 8.88 14.19
C SER A 56 -2.96 10.26 14.83
N LEU A 57 -2.82 10.30 16.16
CA LEU A 57 -2.73 11.54 16.96
C LEU A 57 -1.31 11.80 17.48
N ASN A 58 -0.31 11.06 16.99
CA ASN A 58 1.06 11.15 17.48
C ASN A 58 1.82 12.30 16.79
N LEU A 59 2.00 13.41 17.49
CA LEU A 59 2.82 14.55 17.02
C LEU A 59 4.11 14.75 17.82
N LYS A 60 4.30 13.99 18.91
CA LYS A 60 5.43 14.07 19.85
C LYS A 60 6.08 15.47 19.95
N PRO A 61 5.32 16.48 20.39
CA PRO A 61 5.80 17.88 20.39
C PRO A 61 6.93 18.15 21.39
N PHE A 62 7.19 17.22 22.32
CA PHE A 62 8.21 17.34 23.36
C PHE A 62 9.39 16.37 23.17
N GLU A 63 9.42 15.62 22.06
CA GLU A 63 10.58 14.80 21.70
C GLU A 63 11.33 15.48 20.55
N ASP A 64 12.65 15.64 20.67
CA ASP A 64 13.54 16.11 19.60
C ASP A 64 13.78 14.99 18.57
N SER A 65 12.70 14.48 17.97
CA SER A 65 12.76 13.41 16.97
C SER A 65 12.28 13.93 15.61
N THR A 66 13.13 13.82 14.59
CA THR A 66 12.75 14.13 13.20
C THR A 66 11.87 13.05 12.59
N TRP A 67 11.72 11.88 13.23
CA TRP A 67 11.04 10.72 12.67
C TRP A 67 9.60 11.01 12.20
N ILE A 68 8.82 11.76 12.98
CA ILE A 68 7.46 12.14 12.60
C ILE A 68 7.46 13.00 11.33
N HIS A 69 8.44 13.91 11.22
CA HIS A 69 8.57 14.77 10.05
C HIS A 69 8.98 13.97 8.81
N ASP A 70 10.00 13.11 8.94
CA ASP A 70 10.59 12.36 7.84
C ASP A 70 9.65 11.28 7.27
N TRP A 71 8.75 10.73 8.11
CA TRP A 71 7.83 9.67 7.69
C TRP A 71 6.37 10.10 7.69
N THR A 72 5.80 10.39 8.86
CA THR A 72 4.35 10.56 9.01
C THR A 72 3.87 11.81 8.28
N LEU A 73 4.48 12.96 8.56
CA LEU A 73 4.11 14.22 7.91
C LEU A 73 4.46 14.23 6.43
N PHE A 74 5.61 13.66 6.05
CA PHE A 74 5.97 13.49 4.65
C PHE A 74 4.91 12.71 3.87
N TYR A 75 4.48 11.54 4.35
CA TYR A 75 3.44 10.76 3.68
C TYR A 75 2.09 11.47 3.66
N TRP A 76 1.70 12.14 4.74
CA TRP A 76 0.47 12.96 4.73
C TRP A 76 0.50 14.04 3.65
N ALA A 77 1.60 14.80 3.56
CA ALA A 77 1.77 15.84 2.55
C ALA A 77 1.75 15.26 1.13
N TRP A 78 2.46 14.13 0.91
CA TRP A 78 2.45 13.42 -0.37
C TRP A 78 1.02 13.02 -0.77
N TRP A 79 0.31 12.30 0.10
CA TRP A 79 -1.01 11.77 -0.22
C TRP A 79 -2.02 12.88 -0.51
N ILE A 80 -1.98 13.99 0.23
CA ILE A 80 -2.82 15.16 -0.02
C ILE A 80 -2.51 15.77 -1.41
N ALA A 81 -1.23 15.90 -1.77
CA ALA A 81 -0.84 16.42 -3.08
C ALA A 81 -1.36 15.54 -4.24
N TRP A 82 -1.45 14.22 -4.04
CA TRP A 82 -1.93 13.26 -5.03
C TRP A 82 -3.44 13.02 -5.01
N ALA A 83 -4.14 13.44 -3.95
CA ALA A 83 -5.56 13.19 -3.76
C ALA A 83 -6.45 13.66 -4.93
N PRO A 84 -6.23 14.85 -5.57
CA PRO A 84 -7.05 15.28 -6.70
C PRO A 84 -6.96 14.32 -7.90
N PHE A 85 -5.75 13.82 -8.19
CA PHE A 85 -5.51 12.91 -9.31
C PHE A 85 -6.14 11.54 -9.05
N VAL A 86 -5.87 10.96 -7.87
CA VAL A 86 -6.38 9.64 -7.49
C VAL A 86 -7.90 9.66 -7.33
N GLY A 87 -8.45 10.70 -6.69
CA GLY A 87 -9.89 10.86 -6.49
C GLY A 87 -10.66 10.91 -7.82
N MET A 88 -10.16 11.68 -8.80
CA MET A 88 -10.77 11.73 -10.14
C MET A 88 -10.71 10.38 -10.87
N PHE A 89 -9.61 9.64 -10.73
CA PHE A 89 -9.49 8.31 -11.32
C PHE A 89 -10.49 7.32 -10.71
N ILE A 90 -10.53 7.23 -9.38
CA ILE A 90 -11.40 6.31 -8.65
C ILE A 90 -12.89 6.64 -8.90
N ALA A 91 -13.26 7.92 -8.93
CA ALA A 91 -14.62 8.36 -9.23
C ALA A 91 -15.07 7.90 -10.63
N ARG A 92 -14.19 7.98 -11.64
CA ARG A 92 -14.49 7.55 -13.02
C ARG A 92 -14.73 6.05 -13.14
N ILE A 93 -13.93 5.23 -12.46
CA ILE A 93 -14.06 3.76 -12.50
C ILE A 93 -15.19 3.23 -11.61
N SER A 94 -15.72 4.04 -10.70
CA SER A 94 -16.76 3.65 -9.72
C SER A 94 -18.19 4.03 -10.14
N LYS A 95 -18.41 4.35 -11.42
CA LYS A 95 -19.74 4.72 -11.94
C LYS A 95 -20.77 3.61 -11.68
N GLY A 96 -21.90 3.96 -11.06
CA GLY A 96 -23.00 3.02 -10.77
C GLY A 96 -22.88 2.26 -9.45
N ARG A 97 -21.85 2.53 -8.64
CA ARG A 97 -21.74 2.00 -7.26
C ARG A 97 -22.50 2.88 -6.28
N THR A 98 -23.02 2.27 -5.22
CA THR A 98 -23.54 3.03 -4.07
C THR A 98 -22.38 3.68 -3.30
N ILE A 99 -22.67 4.76 -2.57
CA ILE A 99 -21.66 5.44 -1.73
C ILE A 99 -21.03 4.46 -0.73
N ARG A 100 -21.82 3.53 -0.16
CA ARG A 100 -21.32 2.53 0.78
C ARG A 100 -20.32 1.57 0.13
N GLU A 101 -20.66 1.01 -1.03
CA GLU A 101 -19.76 0.12 -1.77
C GLU A 101 -18.49 0.84 -2.21
N PHE A 102 -18.62 2.10 -2.63
CA PHE A 102 -17.49 2.95 -3.00
C PHE A 102 -16.53 3.12 -1.82
N VAL A 103 -17.03 3.59 -0.67
CA VAL A 103 -16.20 3.86 0.51
C VAL A 103 -15.54 2.57 1.01
N LEU A 104 -16.30 1.48 1.16
CA LEU A 104 -15.73 0.21 1.63
C LEU A 104 -14.71 -0.37 0.64
N GLY A 105 -14.98 -0.31 -0.66
CA GLY A 105 -14.07 -0.83 -1.68
C GLY A 105 -12.76 -0.05 -1.73
N VAL A 106 -12.84 1.29 -1.70
CA VAL A 106 -11.66 2.18 -1.78
C VAL A 106 -10.81 2.12 -0.51
N LEU A 107 -11.41 1.87 0.65
CA LEU A 107 -10.67 1.70 1.90
C LEU A 107 -10.10 0.29 2.02
N LEU A 108 -10.91 -0.76 1.90
CA LEU A 108 -10.49 -2.12 2.28
C LEU A 108 -9.56 -2.75 1.24
N VAL A 109 -9.85 -2.62 -0.06
CA VAL A 109 -9.08 -3.33 -1.09
C VAL A 109 -7.62 -2.86 -1.14
N PRO A 110 -7.32 -1.54 -1.21
CA PRO A 110 -5.94 -1.06 -1.21
C PRO A 110 -5.24 -1.31 0.12
N THR A 111 -5.91 -1.12 1.26
CA THR A 111 -5.30 -1.33 2.57
C THR A 111 -4.88 -2.78 2.78
N LEU A 112 -5.73 -3.75 2.43
CA LEU A 112 -5.38 -5.18 2.54
C LEU A 112 -4.27 -5.57 1.57
N PHE A 113 -4.29 -5.02 0.35
CA PHE A 113 -3.22 -5.24 -0.62
C PHE A 113 -1.89 -4.68 -0.11
N CYS A 114 -1.87 -3.46 0.43
CA CYS A 114 -0.68 -2.86 1.02
C CYS A 114 -0.18 -3.65 2.24
N ALA A 115 -1.08 -4.08 3.13
CA ALA A 115 -0.72 -4.89 4.28
C ALA A 115 -0.04 -6.20 3.86
N LEU A 116 -0.60 -6.87 2.84
CA LEU A 116 0.00 -8.07 2.27
C LEU A 116 1.36 -7.75 1.65
N TRP A 117 1.44 -6.70 0.81
CA TRP A 117 2.67 -6.29 0.14
C TRP A 117 3.81 -6.03 1.15
N PHE A 118 3.57 -5.19 2.17
CA PHE A 118 4.58 -4.92 3.18
C PHE A 118 4.94 -6.15 4.01
N SER A 119 4.00 -7.05 4.26
CA SER A 119 4.28 -8.30 4.98
C SER A 119 5.15 -9.24 4.15
N VAL A 120 4.90 -9.35 2.84
CA VAL A 120 5.73 -10.20 1.95
C VAL A 120 7.13 -9.61 1.79
N PHE A 121 7.24 -8.36 1.34
CA PHE A 121 8.54 -7.76 1.04
C PHE A 121 9.31 -7.40 2.31
N GLY A 122 8.66 -6.70 3.24
CA GLY A 122 9.26 -6.32 4.52
C GLY A 122 9.52 -7.51 5.42
N GLY A 123 8.61 -8.49 5.47
CA GLY A 123 8.83 -9.72 6.21
C GLY A 123 9.99 -10.54 5.66
N THR A 124 10.11 -10.66 4.33
CA THR A 124 11.29 -11.30 3.74
C THR A 124 12.58 -10.55 4.10
N ALA A 125 12.60 -9.22 3.99
CA ALA A 125 13.77 -8.43 4.37
C ALA A 125 14.15 -8.60 5.85
N ILE A 126 13.18 -8.51 6.76
CA ILE A 126 13.39 -8.73 8.20
C ILE A 126 13.91 -10.14 8.47
N SER A 127 13.37 -11.15 7.78
CA SER A 127 13.80 -12.54 7.97
C SER A 127 15.24 -12.78 7.53
N LEU A 128 15.71 -12.05 6.51
CA LEU A 128 17.11 -12.11 6.07
C LEU A 128 18.01 -11.46 7.12
N GLU A 129 17.65 -10.27 7.58
CA GLU A 129 18.40 -9.55 8.62
C GLU A 129 18.46 -10.31 9.95
N MET A 130 17.44 -11.10 10.30
CA MET A 130 17.42 -11.91 11.53
C MET A 130 18.32 -13.16 11.46
N VAL A 131 18.70 -13.59 10.25
CA VAL A 131 19.52 -14.78 10.03
C VAL A 131 21.01 -14.41 9.89
N ASP A 132 21.31 -13.15 9.56
CA ASP A 132 22.64 -12.56 9.60
C ASP A 132 23.10 -12.26 11.05
#